data_AF-A0A662ARC3-F1
#
_entry.id   AF-A0A662ARC3-F1
#
_cell.length_a   1.000
_cell.length_b   1.000
_cell.length_c   1.000
_cell.angle_alpha   90.00
_cell.angle_beta   90.00
_cell.angle_gamma   90.00
#
_symmetry.space_group_name_H-M   'P 1'
#
loop_
_entity.id
_entity.type
_entity.pdbx_description
1 polymer ?
#
loop_
_entity_poly.entity_id
_entity_poly.type
_entity_poly.pdbx_seq_one_letter_code
_entity_poly.pdbx_strand_id
1 'polypeptide(L)'
;MLFGPDKTGEFRLSSEKYLAESYYLFGYSYEDSEFYRYPFEKDPHPDIINEGTRVLDGQETIELSSFNTPGQTNGFALVGELSNLNDARDFYNEYNTVEEGLQFSVSGGIVEAYQVWVQLTAAGNYVKLLVKEVNSLEGEEGNKYSEAHLDYTYQPNGSKDFPN
;
A
#
# COMPACT_ATOMS: atom_id res chain seq x y z
N MET A 1 -3.80 -10.48 27.65
CA MET A 1 -2.91 -10.80 26.52
C MET A 1 -2.79 -9.52 25.72
N LEU A 2 -1.61 -8.89 25.70
CA LEU A 2 -1.30 -7.86 24.73
C LEU A 2 -0.78 -8.61 23.51
N PHE A 3 -1.61 -8.76 22.48
CA PHE A 3 -1.10 -9.18 21.17
C PHE A 3 -0.30 -7.99 20.63
N GLY A 4 0.93 -8.23 20.22
CA GLY A 4 1.68 -7.27 19.38
C GLY A 4 1.09 -7.27 17.97
N PRO A 5 1.56 -6.38 17.09
CA PRO A 5 1.04 -6.25 15.73
C PRO A 5 1.12 -7.58 14.97
N ASP A 6 0.14 -7.82 14.12
CA ASP A 6 0.22 -8.90 13.14
C ASP A 6 1.42 -8.62 12.23
N LYS A 7 2.40 -9.52 12.26
CA LYS A 7 3.64 -9.35 11.48
C LYS A 7 3.42 -9.65 10.00
N THR A 8 2.34 -10.34 9.66
CA THR A 8 1.96 -10.65 8.30
C THR A 8 0.45 -10.56 8.16
N GLY A 9 -0.03 -10.22 6.98
CA GLY A 9 -1.46 -10.18 6.71
C GLY A 9 -1.76 -9.93 5.24
N GLU A 10 -3.05 -9.89 4.96
CA GLU A 10 -3.61 -9.74 3.62
C GLU A 10 -4.76 -8.73 3.70
N PHE A 11 -4.77 -7.75 2.81
CA PHE A 11 -5.82 -6.73 2.77
C PHE A 11 -6.04 -6.15 1.37
N ARG A 12 -7.20 -5.52 1.17
CA ARG A 12 -7.55 -4.77 -0.04
C ARG A 12 -7.56 -3.28 0.27
N LEU A 13 -6.85 -2.50 -0.55
CA LEU A 13 -6.71 -1.06 -0.38
C LEU A 13 -7.36 -0.33 -1.56
N SER A 14 -8.49 0.33 -1.26
CA SER A 14 -9.31 1.04 -2.24
C SER A 14 -8.94 2.52 -2.33
N SER A 15 -9.01 3.09 -3.54
CA SER A 15 -8.96 4.54 -3.79
C SER A 15 -10.33 5.19 -3.87
N GLU A 16 -11.40 4.46 -3.53
CA GLU A 16 -12.75 5.00 -3.53
C GLU A 16 -12.85 6.17 -2.53
N LYS A 17 -13.36 7.29 -3.03
CA LYS A 17 -13.54 8.52 -2.27
C LYS A 17 -14.99 8.61 -1.84
N TYR A 18 -15.19 8.71 -0.53
CA TYR A 18 -16.51 8.85 0.09
C TYR A 18 -16.79 10.31 0.43
N LEU A 19 -18.03 10.75 0.23
CA LEU A 19 -18.52 12.15 0.34
C LEU A 19 -18.04 13.08 -0.78
N ALA A 20 -18.85 14.09 -1.10
CA ALA A 20 -18.65 14.96 -2.26
C ALA A 20 -17.77 16.20 -2.01
N GLU A 21 -17.99 16.93 -0.91
CA GLU A 21 -17.30 18.23 -0.67
C GLU A 21 -15.99 18.10 0.12
N SER A 22 -15.95 17.20 1.09
CA SER A 22 -14.75 16.85 1.87
C SER A 22 -14.62 15.33 1.86
N TYR A 23 -13.95 14.82 0.84
CA TYR A 23 -13.86 13.37 0.68
C TYR A 23 -12.93 12.76 1.74
N TYR A 24 -13.16 11.48 2.01
CA TYR A 24 -12.20 10.64 2.69
C TYR A 24 -12.07 9.30 1.98
N LEU A 25 -10.98 8.60 2.25
CA LEU A 25 -10.72 7.22 1.87
C LEU A 25 -10.34 6.43 3.12
N PHE A 26 -10.19 5.11 2.99
CA PHE A 26 -9.69 4.25 4.05
C PHE A 26 -8.25 3.84 3.77
N GLY A 27 -7.35 4.19 4.69
CA GLY A 27 -5.99 3.68 4.74
C GLY A 27 -5.86 2.53 5.72
N TYR A 28 -4.72 1.86 5.70
CA TYR A 28 -4.42 0.72 6.58
C TYR A 28 -3.28 1.07 7.54
N SER A 29 -3.40 0.66 8.80
CA SER A 29 -2.31 0.67 9.78
C SER A 29 -1.82 -0.75 10.04
N TYR A 30 -0.51 -0.95 9.93
CA TYR A 30 0.09 -2.27 10.17
C TYR A 30 0.23 -2.58 11.66
N GLU A 31 0.41 -1.55 12.49
CA GLU A 31 0.53 -1.73 13.94
C GLU A 31 -0.76 -2.25 14.56
N ASP A 32 -1.89 -1.66 14.15
CA ASP A 32 -3.21 -2.03 14.67
C ASP A 32 -3.88 -3.14 13.85
N SER A 33 -3.36 -3.47 12.66
CA SER A 33 -3.98 -4.38 11.69
C SER A 33 -5.39 -3.94 11.29
N GLU A 34 -5.64 -2.62 11.26
CA GLU A 34 -6.96 -2.01 11.10
C GLU A 34 -6.99 -0.92 10.02
N PHE A 35 -8.20 -0.64 9.51
CA PHE A 35 -8.44 0.45 8.57
C PHE A 35 -8.88 1.73 9.28
N TYR A 36 -8.26 2.84 8.89
CA TYR A 36 -8.57 4.17 9.40
C TYR A 36 -8.95 5.12 8.27
N ARG A 37 -9.89 6.02 8.58
CA ARG A 37 -10.30 7.09 7.67
C ARG A 37 -9.15 8.08 7.47
N TYR A 38 -8.96 8.54 6.24
CA TYR A 38 -8.02 9.61 5.89
C TYR A 38 -8.62 10.57 4.85
N PRO A 39 -8.45 11.90 4.98
CA PRO A 39 -7.85 12.58 6.12
C PRO A 39 -8.76 12.52 7.36
N PHE A 40 -8.16 12.36 8.53
CA PHE A 40 -8.84 12.47 9.83
C PHE A 40 -7.85 13.07 10.83
N GLU A 41 -8.31 13.97 11.70
CA GLU A 41 -7.42 14.75 12.58
C GLU A 41 -6.99 14.01 13.85
N LYS A 42 -7.51 12.81 14.11
CA LYS A 42 -7.19 12.04 15.31
C LYS A 42 -6.37 10.81 14.98
N ASP A 43 -5.46 10.47 15.88
CA ASP A 43 -4.79 9.18 15.91
C ASP A 43 -5.78 8.04 16.19
N PRO A 44 -5.47 6.83 15.70
CA PRO A 44 -4.32 6.49 14.85
C PRO A 44 -4.49 6.94 13.39
N HIS A 45 -3.38 7.29 12.74
CA HIS A 45 -3.33 7.55 11.30
C HIS A 45 -2.91 6.29 10.56
N PRO A 46 -3.47 6.03 9.35
CA PRO A 46 -3.02 4.90 8.57
C PRO A 46 -1.56 5.09 8.12
N ASP A 47 -0.86 3.98 7.92
CA ASP A 47 0.51 3.97 7.39
C ASP A 47 0.52 4.08 5.87
N ILE A 48 -0.49 3.53 5.21
CA ILE A 48 -0.63 3.48 3.76
C ILE A 48 -2.05 3.87 3.34
N ILE A 49 -2.15 4.60 2.24
CA ILE A 49 -3.40 4.92 1.54
C ILE A 49 -3.22 4.65 0.04
N ASN A 50 -4.33 4.38 -0.65
CA ASN A 50 -4.38 4.37 -2.11
C ASN A 50 -5.12 5.63 -2.58
N GLU A 51 -4.42 6.63 -3.10
CA GLU A 51 -5.07 7.88 -3.52
C GLU A 51 -5.73 7.79 -4.89
N GLY A 52 -5.38 6.75 -5.66
CA GLY A 52 -5.73 6.60 -7.06
C GLY A 52 -4.99 7.62 -7.94
N THR A 53 -4.81 7.30 -9.20
CA THR A 53 -4.31 8.21 -10.22
C THR A 53 -5.14 8.06 -11.47
N ARG A 54 -5.79 9.15 -11.90
CA ARG A 54 -6.58 9.17 -13.12
C ARG A 54 -5.69 9.25 -14.34
N VAL A 55 -5.89 8.34 -15.27
CA VAL A 55 -5.20 8.33 -16.55
C VAL A 55 -6.20 8.16 -17.68
N LEU A 56 -5.82 8.64 -18.87
CA LEU A 56 -6.58 8.42 -20.09
C LEU A 56 -6.10 7.13 -20.75
N ASP A 57 -7.02 6.18 -20.94
CA ASP A 57 -6.81 4.99 -21.75
C ASP A 57 -7.65 5.10 -23.02
N GLY A 58 -7.02 5.57 -24.10
CA GLY A 58 -7.71 5.92 -25.33
C GLY A 58 -8.70 7.08 -25.14
N GLN A 59 -10.00 6.77 -25.17
CA GLN A 59 -11.09 7.74 -24.95
C GLN A 59 -11.72 7.62 -23.55
N GLU A 60 -11.34 6.62 -22.76
CA GLU A 60 -11.89 6.38 -21.42
C GLU A 60 -10.94 6.91 -20.34
N THR A 61 -11.51 7.34 -19.22
CA THR A 61 -10.73 7.64 -18.02
C THR A 61 -10.81 6.44 -17.09
N ILE A 62 -9.64 5.93 -16.69
CA ILE A 62 -9.51 4.88 -15.69
C ILE A 62 -8.81 5.44 -14.45
N GLU A 63 -8.98 4.76 -13.32
CA GLU A 63 -8.29 5.07 -12.08
C GLU A 63 -7.34 3.92 -11.77
N LEU A 64 -6.04 4.23 -11.65
CA LEU A 64 -4.99 3.27 -11.31
C LEU A 64 -4.58 3.43 -9.86
N SER A 65 -4.20 2.32 -9.21
CA SER A 65 -3.71 2.36 -7.83
C SER A 65 -2.42 3.17 -7.74
N SER A 66 -2.34 4.01 -6.72
CA SER A 66 -1.15 4.81 -6.42
C SER A 66 -1.00 4.93 -4.92
N PHE A 67 -0.04 4.19 -4.37
CA PHE A 67 0.17 4.16 -2.93
C PHE A 67 0.85 5.43 -2.46
N ASN A 68 0.34 5.94 -1.36
CA ASN A 68 0.89 7.10 -0.68
C ASN A 68 0.96 6.85 0.81
N THR A 69 1.81 7.61 1.47
CA THR A 69 1.77 7.73 2.93
C THR A 69 0.95 8.98 3.27
N PRO A 70 -0.02 8.89 4.20
CA PRO A 70 -0.62 10.06 4.83
C PRO A 70 0.39 11.16 5.18
N GLY A 71 0.12 12.40 4.78
CA GLY A 71 1.03 13.53 5.01
C GLY A 71 2.31 13.57 4.16
N GLN A 72 2.54 12.60 3.28
CA GLN A 72 3.71 12.53 2.38
C GLN A 72 5.06 12.62 3.10
N THR A 73 5.18 11.97 4.27
CA THR A 73 6.38 12.07 5.13
C THR A 73 7.34 10.89 5.00
N ASN A 74 6.91 9.79 4.37
CA ASN A 74 7.72 8.57 4.27
C ASN A 74 7.73 8.06 2.82
N GLY A 75 8.35 6.90 2.57
CA GLY A 75 8.54 6.47 1.20
C GLY A 75 8.44 4.98 0.91
N PHE A 76 8.33 4.73 -0.38
CA PHE A 76 8.21 3.44 -1.04
C PHE A 76 9.41 3.22 -1.95
N ALA A 77 9.82 1.97 -2.09
CA ALA A 77 10.84 1.53 -3.02
C ALA A 77 10.37 0.26 -3.73
N LEU A 78 10.36 0.26 -5.06
CA LEU A 78 10.08 -0.93 -5.86
C LEU A 78 11.32 -1.82 -5.83
N VAL A 79 11.15 -3.07 -5.38
CA VAL A 79 12.25 -4.03 -5.27
C VAL A 79 12.10 -5.21 -6.21
N GLY A 80 10.89 -5.46 -6.73
CA GLY A 80 10.66 -6.46 -7.75
C GLY A 80 9.43 -6.17 -8.61
N GLU A 81 9.53 -6.44 -9.90
CA GLU A 81 8.40 -6.45 -10.84
C GLU A 81 8.47 -7.77 -11.64
N LEU A 82 7.45 -8.61 -11.46
CA LEU A 82 7.46 -9.99 -11.96
C LEU A 82 6.31 -10.23 -12.94
N SER A 83 6.44 -11.29 -13.75
CA SER A 83 5.47 -11.58 -14.81
C SER A 83 4.19 -12.27 -14.34
N ASN A 84 4.19 -12.85 -13.13
CA ASN A 84 3.05 -13.59 -12.59
C ASN A 84 3.11 -13.68 -11.05
N LEU A 85 1.98 -14.07 -10.46
CA LEU A 85 1.82 -14.15 -9.01
C LEU A 85 2.77 -15.16 -8.34
N ASN A 86 3.08 -16.28 -8.98
CA ASN A 86 3.94 -17.30 -8.37
C ASN A 86 5.37 -16.77 -8.24
N ASP A 87 5.93 -16.23 -9.31
CA ASP A 87 7.29 -15.66 -9.29
C ASP A 87 7.38 -14.47 -8.32
N ALA A 88 6.35 -13.63 -8.27
CA ALA A 88 6.28 -12.51 -7.32
C ALA A 88 6.25 -12.98 -5.87
N ARG A 89 5.50 -14.05 -5.58
CA ARG A 89 5.43 -14.65 -4.26
C ARG A 89 6.75 -15.30 -3.85
N ASP A 90 7.41 -16.00 -4.76
CA ASP A 90 8.73 -16.58 -4.50
C ASP A 90 9.74 -15.48 -4.18
N PHE A 91 9.80 -14.42 -5.01
CA PHE A 91 10.64 -13.24 -4.73
C PHE A 91 10.32 -12.60 -3.38
N TYR A 92 9.04 -12.37 -3.09
CA TYR A 92 8.57 -11.77 -1.84
C TYR A 92 8.99 -12.59 -0.60
N ASN A 93 8.90 -13.92 -0.67
CA ASN A 93 9.27 -14.81 0.42
C ASN A 93 10.80 -14.88 0.63
N GLU A 94 11.58 -14.75 -0.44
CA GLU A 94 13.04 -14.73 -0.38
C GLU A 94 13.61 -13.37 0.05
N TYR A 95 12.87 -12.28 -0.19
CA TYR A 95 13.25 -10.93 0.22
C TYR A 95 13.11 -10.75 1.74
N ASN A 96 14.20 -11.01 2.47
CA ASN A 96 14.20 -11.05 3.94
C ASN A 96 14.94 -9.90 4.61
N THR A 97 15.69 -9.08 3.87
CA THR A 97 16.42 -7.94 4.43
C THR A 97 16.39 -6.78 3.44
N VAL A 98 16.08 -5.57 3.92
CA VAL A 98 16.14 -4.33 3.12
C VAL A 98 17.58 -4.04 2.71
N GLU A 99 17.82 -3.80 1.41
CA GLU A 99 19.20 -3.60 0.92
C GLU A 99 19.85 -2.33 1.46
N GLU A 100 21.18 -2.37 1.54
CA GLU A 100 21.96 -1.17 1.81
C GLU A 100 21.86 -0.19 0.62
N GLY A 101 21.55 1.08 0.91
CA GLY A 101 21.45 2.12 -0.10
C GLY A 101 20.13 2.15 -0.89
N LEU A 102 19.14 1.33 -0.52
CA LEU A 102 17.79 1.38 -1.13
C LEU A 102 17.23 2.81 -1.05
N GLN A 103 16.74 3.31 -2.18
CA GLN A 103 16.21 4.68 -2.31
C GLN A 103 14.69 4.66 -2.18
N PHE A 104 14.16 5.52 -1.32
CA PHE A 104 12.73 5.64 -1.08
C PHE A 104 12.19 6.92 -1.72
N SER A 105 11.11 6.80 -2.48
CA SER A 105 10.34 7.93 -2.99
C SER A 105 9.10 8.16 -2.13
N VAL A 106 8.65 9.41 -2.03
CA VAL A 106 7.53 9.77 -1.14
C VAL A 106 6.19 9.10 -1.55
N SER A 107 6.04 8.77 -2.84
CA SER A 107 4.92 7.98 -3.37
C SER A 107 5.41 6.65 -3.94
N GLY A 108 4.51 5.66 -3.98
CA GLY A 108 4.71 4.41 -4.73
C GLY A 108 4.62 4.59 -6.25
N GLY A 109 4.06 5.70 -6.75
CA GLY A 109 3.78 5.81 -8.19
C GLY A 109 2.64 4.88 -8.62
N ILE A 110 2.57 4.54 -9.91
CA ILE A 110 1.55 3.59 -10.40
C ILE A 110 1.88 2.19 -9.89
N VAL A 111 0.90 1.59 -9.20
CA VAL A 111 1.00 0.24 -8.66
C VAL A 111 0.39 -0.75 -9.63
N GLU A 112 1.15 -1.79 -9.97
CA GLU A 112 0.74 -2.85 -10.88
C GLU A 112 0.77 -4.22 -10.18
N ALA A 113 0.01 -5.17 -10.72
CA ALA A 113 0.02 -6.53 -10.20
C ALA A 113 1.43 -7.15 -10.29
N TYR A 114 1.74 -8.03 -9.34
CA TYR A 114 2.98 -8.79 -9.25
C TYR A 114 4.23 -7.94 -8.96
N GLN A 115 4.04 -6.73 -8.46
CA GLN A 115 5.12 -5.92 -7.90
C GLN A 115 5.35 -6.24 -6.41
N VAL A 116 6.61 -6.12 -6.00
CA VAL A 116 7.05 -6.20 -4.61
C VAL A 116 7.66 -4.86 -4.21
N TRP A 117 7.13 -4.27 -3.15
CA TRP A 117 7.52 -2.96 -2.66
C TRP A 117 8.05 -3.05 -1.23
N VAL A 118 8.95 -2.15 -0.86
CA VAL A 118 9.31 -1.88 0.53
C VAL A 118 8.81 -0.48 0.88
N GLN A 119 8.07 -0.37 1.98
CA GLN A 119 7.70 0.90 2.60
C GLN A 119 8.55 1.12 3.85
N LEU A 120 9.07 2.33 4.01
CA LEU A 120 9.51 2.85 5.31
C LEU A 120 8.36 3.69 5.87
N THR A 121 7.79 3.33 7.02
CA THR A 121 6.66 4.04 7.65
C THR A 121 7.12 5.28 8.43
N ALA A 122 6.19 6.05 8.98
CA ALA A 122 6.48 7.34 9.63
C ALA A 122 7.12 7.12 10.98
N ALA A 123 6.76 5.99 11.61
CA ALA A 123 7.38 5.48 12.81
C ALA A 123 8.80 4.92 12.55
N GLY A 124 9.27 4.86 11.31
CA GLY A 124 10.58 4.32 10.95
C GLY A 124 10.62 2.79 10.87
N ASN A 125 9.46 2.16 10.68
CA ASN A 125 9.34 0.71 10.54
C ASN A 125 9.34 0.30 9.07
N TYR A 126 9.80 -0.92 8.79
CA TYR A 126 9.82 -1.45 7.43
C TYR A 126 8.64 -2.39 7.18
N VAL A 127 8.06 -2.30 5.99
CA VAL A 127 7.02 -3.21 5.51
C VAL A 127 7.43 -3.67 4.12
N LYS A 128 7.37 -4.96 3.83
CA LYS A 128 7.35 -5.44 2.43
C LYS A 128 5.93 -5.76 2.02
N LEU A 129 5.60 -5.44 0.78
CA LEU A 129 4.27 -5.58 0.20
C LEU A 129 4.38 -6.41 -1.07
N LEU A 130 3.50 -7.40 -1.24
CA LEU A 130 3.28 -8.10 -2.50
C LEU A 130 1.95 -7.65 -3.08
N VAL A 131 1.97 -7.01 -4.25
CA VAL A 131 0.76 -6.67 -5.01
C VAL A 131 0.31 -7.90 -5.77
N LYS A 132 -0.80 -8.51 -5.37
CA LYS A 132 -1.32 -9.72 -6.02
C LYS A 132 -2.19 -9.40 -7.22
N GLU A 133 -2.94 -8.32 -7.12
CA GLU A 133 -3.99 -7.94 -8.06
C GLU A 133 -4.21 -6.43 -7.96
N VAL A 134 -4.50 -5.78 -9.09
CA VAL A 134 -4.94 -4.38 -9.15
C VAL A 134 -6.12 -4.33 -10.12
N ASN A 135 -7.22 -3.69 -9.70
CA ASN A 135 -8.43 -3.57 -10.50
C ASN A 135 -8.85 -2.10 -10.60
N SER A 136 -9.22 -1.66 -11.81
CA SER A 136 -10.00 -0.42 -11.99
C SER A 136 -11.48 -0.79 -11.94
N LEU A 137 -12.23 -0.09 -11.09
CA LEU A 137 -13.62 -0.35 -10.77
C LEU A 137 -14.46 0.92 -10.95
N GLU A 138 -15.77 0.75 -10.93
CA GLU A 138 -16.75 1.84 -10.96
C GLU A 138 -17.65 1.70 -9.74
N GLY A 139 -17.69 2.77 -8.92
CA GLY A 139 -18.51 2.86 -7.72
C GLY A 139 -19.90 3.38 -8.02
N GLU A 140 -20.62 3.69 -6.95
CA GLU A 140 -21.93 4.31 -7.08
C GLU A 140 -21.82 5.66 -7.80
N GLU A 141 -22.85 6.01 -8.58
CA GLU A 141 -22.91 7.24 -9.39
C GLU A 141 -21.87 7.34 -10.53
N GLY A 142 -21.18 6.23 -10.85
CA GLY A 142 -20.25 6.15 -11.98
C GLY A 142 -18.83 6.63 -11.68
N ASN A 143 -18.51 6.84 -10.39
CA ASN A 143 -17.18 7.26 -9.98
C ASN A 143 -16.17 6.13 -10.15
N LYS A 144 -15.15 6.32 -10.99
CA LYS A 144 -14.06 5.36 -11.13
C LYS A 144 -13.16 5.37 -9.89
N TYR A 145 -12.74 4.18 -9.47
CA TYR A 145 -11.74 4.00 -8.41
C TYR A 145 -10.88 2.78 -8.70
N SER A 146 -9.84 2.58 -7.92
CA SER A 146 -8.93 1.44 -8.03
C SER A 146 -8.90 0.65 -6.72
N GLU A 147 -8.65 -0.64 -6.80
CA GLU A 147 -8.40 -1.48 -5.64
C GLU A 147 -7.14 -2.32 -5.87
N ALA A 148 -6.26 -2.35 -4.87
CA ALA A 148 -5.11 -3.25 -4.87
C ALA A 148 -5.27 -4.30 -3.78
N HIS A 149 -5.01 -5.56 -4.13
CA HIS A 149 -5.00 -6.68 -3.19
C HIS A 149 -3.56 -7.03 -2.82
N LEU A 150 -3.26 -7.00 -1.53
CA LEU A 150 -1.89 -7.01 -1.01
C LEU A 150 -1.70 -8.12 0.02
N ASP A 151 -0.52 -8.75 -0.01
CA ASP A 151 0.07 -9.39 1.18
C ASP A 151 1.12 -8.43 1.78
N TYR A 152 1.28 -8.44 3.10
CA TYR A 152 2.32 -7.66 3.79
C TYR A 152 3.10 -8.46 4.83
N THR A 153 4.32 -8.00 5.09
CA THR A 153 5.14 -8.41 6.23
C THR A 153 5.70 -7.15 6.89
N TYR A 154 5.39 -6.96 8.17
CA TYR A 154 5.70 -5.79 8.96
C TYR A 154 6.81 -6.08 9.98
N GLN A 155 7.82 -5.20 10.03
CA GLN A 155 8.89 -5.21 11.02
C GLN A 155 8.70 -4.05 12.02
N PRO A 156 8.06 -4.30 13.19
CA PRO A 156 7.64 -3.25 14.11
C PRO A 156 8.76 -2.55 14.89
N ASN A 157 10.01 -3.04 14.82
CA ASN A 157 11.13 -2.47 15.57
C ASN A 157 12.12 -1.66 14.73
N GLY A 158 11.80 -1.39 13.46
CA GLY A 158 12.68 -0.66 12.53
C GLY A 158 13.92 -1.44 12.06
N SER A 159 14.07 -2.72 12.42
CA SER A 159 15.09 -3.58 11.83
C SER A 159 14.90 -3.69 10.32
N LYS A 160 16.00 -3.83 9.59
CA LYS A 160 15.97 -4.12 8.16
C LYS A 160 15.63 -5.57 7.84
N ASP A 161 15.74 -6.46 8.83
CA ASP A 161 15.44 -7.88 8.68
C ASP A 161 13.95 -8.12 8.91
N PHE A 162 13.26 -8.65 7.91
CA PHE A 162 11.86 -9.03 8.04
C PHE A 162 11.70 -10.29 8.89
N PRO A 163 10.62 -10.40 9.68
CA PRO A 163 10.30 -11.63 10.37
C PRO A 163 9.91 -12.73 9.38
N ASN A 164 10.35 -13.95 9.67
CA ASN A 164 9.91 -15.18 8.98
C ASN A 164 8.50 -15.59 9.42
#